data_AF-A0A2V9UF44-F1
#
_entry.id   AF-A0A2V9UF44-F1
#
_cell.length_a   1.000
_cell.length_b   1.000
_cell.length_c   1.000
_cell.angle_alpha   90.00
_cell.angle_beta   90.00
_cell.angle_gamma   90.00
#
_symmetry.space_group_name_H-M   'P 1'
#
loop_
_entity.id
_entity.type
_entity.pdbx_description
1 polymer ?
#
loop_
_entity_poly.entity_id
_entity_poly.type
_entity_poly.pdbx_seq_one_letter_code
_entity_poly.pdbx_strand_id
1 'polypeptide(L)'
;MDCKWVAALILGWACVGLGHAALAQTRDVAVVVNPENPASNLTIPELRKLFAGEKRSWAGGLSVKLIVRAPGTHLGVSESEYKQYWASRVMRGEAQSEPLVLPSLGMQREAMGLFDGGITLVAAENVKPGMKVVKVNGRMPGEAGYPLH
;
A
#
# COMPACT_ATOMS: atom_id res chain seq x y z
N MET A 1 72.41 25.90 10.44
CA MET A 1 72.26 24.95 9.31
C MET A 1 70.79 24.56 9.13
N ASP A 2 69.89 25.55 9.18
CA ASP A 2 69.16 26.09 8.02
C ASP A 2 68.67 25.09 6.96
N CYS A 3 67.35 24.93 6.86
CA CYS A 3 66.64 25.30 5.64
C CYS A 3 65.11 25.32 5.89
N LYS A 4 64.54 26.51 6.02
CA LYS A 4 63.11 26.77 5.84
C LYS A 4 62.90 27.25 4.41
N TRP A 5 62.19 26.53 3.55
CA TRP A 5 61.51 27.12 2.39
C TRP A 5 60.11 26.51 2.22
N VAL A 6 59.14 27.42 2.28
CA VAL A 6 57.71 27.24 2.01
C VAL A 6 57.51 27.24 0.49
N ALA A 7 56.71 26.32 -0.05
CA ALA A 7 55.90 26.57 -1.25
C ALA A 7 54.79 25.53 -1.40
N ALA A 8 53.59 26.04 -1.58
CA ALA A 8 52.32 25.32 -1.68
C ALA A 8 52.15 24.59 -3.02
N LEU A 9 51.33 23.53 -3.02
CA LEU A 9 50.57 23.12 -4.20
C LEU A 9 49.22 22.55 -3.76
N ILE A 10 48.20 23.42 -3.88
CA ILE A 10 46.79 23.06 -3.85
C ILE A 10 46.49 22.38 -5.18
N LEU A 11 46.14 21.09 -5.18
CA LEU A 11 45.43 20.49 -6.31
C LEU A 11 44.71 19.21 -5.89
N GLY A 12 43.45 19.09 -6.30
CA GLY A 12 42.77 17.79 -6.37
C GLY A 12 41.60 17.61 -5.42
N TRP A 13 40.61 18.49 -5.52
CA TRP A 13 39.27 18.22 -5.02
C TRP A 13 38.69 17.06 -5.83
N ALA A 14 38.69 15.86 -5.26
CA ALA A 14 37.88 14.75 -5.73
C ALA A 14 37.02 14.27 -4.56
N CYS A 15 36.02 15.07 -4.21
CA CYS A 15 34.84 14.52 -3.59
C CYS A 15 34.24 13.55 -4.60
N VAL A 16 34.63 12.28 -4.52
CA VAL A 16 33.86 11.18 -5.12
C VAL A 16 32.54 11.19 -4.36
N GLY A 17 31.61 12.00 -4.85
CA GLY A 17 30.22 11.93 -4.49
C GLY A 17 29.73 10.56 -4.96
N LEU A 18 29.85 9.56 -4.09
CA LEU A 18 28.98 8.40 -4.10
C LEU A 18 27.58 8.96 -3.77
N GLY A 19 26.96 9.55 -4.79
CA GLY A 19 25.53 9.77 -4.82
C GLY A 19 24.92 8.39 -4.64
N HIS A 20 24.51 8.10 -3.41
CA HIS A 20 23.58 7.02 -3.16
C HIS A 20 22.29 7.47 -3.83
N ALA A 21 22.16 7.17 -5.12
CA ALA A 21 20.85 7.03 -5.71
C ALA A 21 20.19 5.94 -4.88
N ALA A 22 19.41 6.34 -3.88
CA ALA A 22 18.48 5.47 -3.22
C ALA A 22 17.59 4.97 -4.35
N LEU A 23 17.89 3.76 -4.85
CA LEU A 23 16.98 3.05 -5.73
C LEU A 23 15.70 2.96 -4.92
N ALA A 24 14.71 3.78 -5.27
CA ALA A 24 13.35 3.57 -4.85
C ALA A 24 13.02 2.19 -5.39
N GLN A 25 13.19 1.17 -4.56
CA GLN A 25 12.76 -0.17 -4.88
C GLN A 25 11.25 -0.05 -5.01
N THR A 26 10.80 0.00 -6.26
CA THR A 26 9.42 -0.24 -6.65
C THR A 26 9.06 -1.59 -6.05
N ARG A 27 8.40 -1.55 -4.89
CA ARG A 27 8.06 -2.72 -4.08
C ARG A 27 6.61 -3.02 -4.35
N ASP A 28 6.39 -4.20 -4.89
CA ASP A 28 5.06 -4.67 -5.23
C ASP A 28 4.07 -4.50 -4.08
N VAL A 29 2.87 -4.08 -4.42
CA VAL A 29 1.74 -3.99 -3.50
C VAL A 29 0.86 -5.21 -3.70
N ALA A 30 0.72 -6.03 -2.66
CA ALA A 30 -0.18 -7.17 -2.64
C ALA A 30 -1.62 -6.74 -2.33
N VAL A 31 -2.58 -7.31 -3.07
CA VAL A 31 -4.00 -7.29 -2.69
C VAL A 31 -4.25 -8.47 -1.77
N VAL A 32 -4.72 -8.18 -0.56
CA VAL A 32 -4.90 -9.19 0.48
C VAL A 32 -6.35 -9.24 0.92
N VAL A 33 -6.87 -10.45 1.07
CA VAL A 33 -8.19 -10.74 1.63
C VAL A 33 -8.08 -11.69 2.83
N ASN A 34 -9.17 -11.83 3.58
CA ASN A 34 -9.28 -12.89 4.60
C ASN A 34 -9.16 -14.28 3.93
N PRO A 35 -8.53 -15.29 4.59
CA PRO A 35 -8.40 -16.64 4.05
C PRO A 35 -9.71 -17.27 3.52
N GLU A 36 -10.81 -17.07 4.24
CA GLU A 36 -12.14 -17.63 3.94
C GLU A 36 -12.88 -16.87 2.82
N ASN A 37 -12.37 -15.71 2.39
CA ASN A 37 -12.96 -14.95 1.30
C ASN A 37 -12.99 -15.80 0.01
N PRO A 38 -14.00 -15.75 -0.87
CA PRO A 38 -13.99 -16.59 -2.08
C PRO A 38 -13.04 -16.09 -3.19
N ALA A 39 -12.53 -14.86 -3.10
CA ALA A 39 -11.70 -14.28 -4.16
C ALA A 39 -10.34 -14.99 -4.32
N SER A 40 -9.98 -15.27 -5.57
CA SER A 40 -8.68 -15.85 -5.98
C SER A 40 -7.96 -15.01 -7.03
N ASN A 41 -8.73 -14.23 -7.82
CA ASN A 41 -8.23 -13.31 -8.82
C ASN A 41 -9.15 -12.09 -8.93
N LEU A 42 -8.57 -10.92 -9.17
CA LEU A 42 -9.28 -9.67 -9.44
C LEU A 42 -8.68 -8.97 -10.65
N THR A 43 -9.53 -8.27 -11.40
CA THR A 43 -9.07 -7.35 -12.44
C THR A 43 -8.79 -5.95 -11.85
N ILE A 44 -7.96 -5.15 -12.53
CA ILE A 44 -7.73 -3.74 -12.12
C ILE A 44 -9.04 -2.92 -12.04
N PRO A 45 -9.98 -3.01 -13.01
CA PRO A 45 -11.27 -2.33 -12.90
C PRO A 45 -12.09 -2.77 -11.68
N GLU A 46 -12.10 -4.07 -11.34
CA GLU A 46 -12.78 -4.55 -10.14
C GLU A 46 -12.12 -4.02 -8.85
N LEU A 47 -10.80 -3.99 -8.82
CA LEU A 47 -10.06 -3.42 -7.69
C LEU A 47 -10.40 -1.94 -7.50
N ARG A 48 -10.47 -1.16 -8.57
CA ARG A 48 -10.90 0.25 -8.51
C ARG A 48 -12.31 0.38 -7.92
N LYS A 49 -13.26 -0.45 -8.35
CA LYS A 49 -14.63 -0.45 -7.81
C LYS A 49 -14.68 -0.84 -6.33
N LEU A 50 -13.88 -1.81 -5.90
CA LEU A 50 -13.78 -2.22 -4.49
C LEU A 50 -13.23 -1.09 -3.62
N PHE A 51 -12.12 -0.47 -4.04
CA PHE A 51 -11.49 0.62 -3.29
C PHE A 51 -12.23 1.96 -3.42
N ALA A 52 -13.15 2.09 -4.39
CA ALA A 52 -14.12 3.18 -4.46
C ALA A 52 -15.39 2.90 -3.62
N GLY A 53 -15.58 1.68 -3.11
CA GLY A 53 -16.79 1.29 -2.36
C GLY A 53 -18.03 1.06 -3.24
N GLU A 54 -17.85 1.00 -4.56
CA GLU A 54 -18.91 0.75 -5.54
C GLU A 54 -19.29 -0.75 -5.58
N LYS A 55 -18.31 -1.64 -5.40
CA LYS A 55 -18.55 -3.09 -5.27
C LYS A 55 -18.81 -3.44 -3.81
N ARG A 56 -20.02 -3.95 -3.56
CA ARG A 56 -20.61 -4.12 -2.22
C ARG A 56 -20.50 -5.53 -1.64
N SER A 57 -20.48 -6.52 -2.53
CA SER A 57 -20.43 -7.92 -2.14
C SER A 57 -19.45 -8.70 -3.01
N TRP A 58 -18.89 -9.73 -2.40
CA TRP A 58 -18.20 -10.82 -3.06
C TRP A 58 -19.20 -11.81 -3.67
N ALA A 59 -18.69 -12.80 -4.40
CA ALA A 59 -19.50 -13.94 -4.80
C ALA A 59 -20.13 -14.61 -3.56
N GLY A 60 -21.36 -15.09 -3.68
CA GLY A 60 -22.09 -15.68 -2.55
C GLY A 60 -22.67 -14.68 -1.54
N GLY A 61 -22.60 -13.37 -1.82
CA GLY A 61 -23.29 -12.36 -1.00
C GLY A 61 -22.51 -11.85 0.21
N LEU A 62 -21.29 -12.35 0.45
CA LEU A 62 -20.42 -11.87 1.51
C LEU A 62 -20.12 -10.38 1.33
N SER A 63 -20.44 -9.57 2.34
CA SER A 63 -20.26 -8.10 2.26
C SER A 63 -18.79 -7.72 2.19
N VAL A 64 -18.44 -6.74 1.36
CA VAL A 64 -17.08 -6.20 1.27
C VAL A 64 -16.78 -5.33 2.48
N LYS A 65 -15.65 -5.58 3.15
CA LYS A 65 -15.12 -4.71 4.20
C LYS A 65 -13.78 -4.14 3.74
N LEU A 66 -13.78 -2.88 3.34
CA LEU A 66 -12.55 -2.18 2.98
C LEU A 66 -11.79 -1.81 4.26
N ILE A 67 -10.56 -2.30 4.38
CA ILE A 67 -9.66 -2.01 5.50
C ILE A 67 -8.48 -1.25 4.94
N VAL A 68 -8.25 -0.05 5.48
CA VAL A 68 -7.17 0.82 5.03
C VAL A 68 -6.29 1.16 6.21
N ARG A 69 -4.97 1.22 5.97
CA ARG A 69 -4.10 1.83 6.95
C ARG A 69 -4.38 3.33 6.93
N ALA A 70 -4.47 3.93 8.11
CA ALA A 70 -4.53 5.37 8.26
C ALA A 70 -3.47 5.99 7.34
N PRO A 71 -3.86 6.95 6.50
CA PRO A 71 -2.89 7.82 5.86
C PRO A 71 -1.95 8.29 6.97
N GLY A 72 -0.65 8.03 6.85
CA GLY A 72 0.30 8.82 7.62
C GLY A 72 0.18 10.29 7.19
N THR A 73 1.16 11.11 7.55
CA THR A 73 1.32 12.47 7.01
C THR A 73 1.55 12.53 5.49
N HIS A 74 1.38 11.42 4.75
CA HIS A 74 1.90 11.21 3.40
C HIS A 74 0.86 11.26 2.27
N LEU A 75 -0.46 11.31 2.56
CA LEU A 75 -1.47 11.39 1.49
C LEU A 75 -1.94 12.83 1.18
N GLY A 76 -1.35 13.83 1.83
CA GLY A 76 -1.69 15.24 1.62
C GLY A 76 -3.09 15.64 2.07
N VAL A 77 -3.87 14.71 2.62
CA VAL A 77 -5.20 14.92 3.19
C VAL A 77 -5.21 14.51 4.66
N SER A 78 -5.90 15.28 5.48
CA SER A 78 -6.10 14.96 6.89
C SER A 78 -7.02 13.74 7.05
N GLU A 79 -6.91 13.03 8.19
CA GLU A 79 -7.81 11.93 8.53
C GLU A 79 -9.28 12.40 8.56
N SER A 80 -9.53 13.62 9.04
CA SER A 80 -10.87 14.24 9.06
C SER A 80 -11.43 14.47 7.67
N GLU A 81 -10.64 14.97 6.72
CA GLU A 81 -11.07 15.16 5.32
C GLU A 81 -11.35 13.82 4.66
N TYR A 82 -10.50 12.81 4.89
CA TYR A 82 -10.72 11.46 4.37
C TYR A 82 -12.03 10.87 4.91
N LYS A 83 -12.30 11.03 6.21
CA LYS A 83 -13.55 10.57 6.83
C LYS A 83 -14.77 11.30 6.29
N GLN A 84 -14.72 12.63 6.19
CA GLN A 84 -15.81 13.43 5.62
C GLN A 84 -16.10 13.06 4.17
N TYR A 85 -15.05 12.84 3.37
CA TYR A 85 -15.17 12.40 1.99
C TYR A 85 -15.99 11.10 1.89
N TRP A 86 -15.63 10.07 2.66
CA TRP A 86 -16.33 8.79 2.67
C TRP A 86 -17.74 8.88 3.26
N ALA A 87 -17.93 9.62 4.35
CA ALA A 87 -19.26 9.86 4.93
C ALA A 87 -20.22 10.46 3.89
N SER A 88 -19.76 11.46 3.13
CA SER A 88 -20.56 12.10 2.09
C SER A 88 -20.98 11.12 0.99
N ARG A 89 -20.10 10.18 0.62
CA ARG A 89 -20.36 9.15 -0.39
C ARG A 89 -21.38 8.13 0.09
N VAL A 90 -21.28 7.73 1.36
CA VAL A 90 -22.25 6.82 1.97
C VAL A 90 -23.63 7.48 2.02
N MET A 91 -23.72 8.75 2.42
CA MET A 91 -24.98 9.51 2.42
C MET A 91 -25.62 9.62 1.03
N ARG A 92 -24.80 9.78 -0.02
CA ARG A 92 -25.27 9.80 -1.42
C ARG A 92 -25.57 8.41 -1.99
N GLY A 93 -25.31 7.34 -1.23
CA GLY A 93 -25.47 5.95 -1.68
C GLY A 93 -24.42 5.51 -2.71
N GLU A 94 -23.36 6.29 -2.90
CA GLU A 94 -22.25 5.97 -3.82
C GLU A 94 -21.33 4.88 -3.24
N ALA A 95 -21.28 4.75 -1.91
CA ALA A 95 -20.55 3.71 -1.20
C ALA A 95 -21.46 3.03 -0.15
N GLN A 96 -21.23 1.75 0.15
CA GLN A 96 -22.01 1.03 1.16
C GLN A 96 -21.64 1.42 2.60
N SER A 97 -20.34 1.58 2.86
CA SER A 97 -19.84 1.89 4.19
C SER A 97 -18.50 2.59 4.11
N GLU A 98 -18.15 3.33 5.15
CA GLU A 98 -16.81 3.88 5.31
C GLU A 98 -15.77 2.75 5.45
N PRO A 99 -14.53 2.95 4.96
CA PRO A 99 -13.41 2.07 5.24
C PRO A 99 -13.13 1.98 6.75
N LEU A 100 -12.69 0.81 7.21
CA LEU A 100 -12.07 0.71 8.54
C LEU A 100 -10.64 1.23 8.45
N VAL A 101 -10.41 2.41 9.01
CA VAL A 101 -9.12 3.09 9.04
C VAL A 101 -8.34 2.64 10.29
N LEU A 102 -7.12 2.13 10.13
CA LEU A 102 -6.32 1.58 11.24
C LEU A 102 -4.90 2.16 11.27
N PRO A 103 -4.38 2.55 12.45
CA PRO A 103 -3.13 3.30 12.54
C PRO A 103 -1.86 2.48 12.28
N SER A 104 -1.95 1.14 12.25
CA SER A 104 -0.77 0.27 12.16
C SER A 104 -0.99 -0.96 11.29
N LEU A 105 0.12 -1.54 10.80
CA LEU A 105 0.11 -2.83 10.10
C LEU A 105 -0.41 -3.97 11.00
N GLY A 106 -0.07 -3.95 12.28
CA GLY A 106 -0.51 -4.97 13.25
C GLY A 106 -2.02 -4.98 13.40
N MET A 107 -2.62 -3.81 13.60
CA MET A 107 -4.09 -3.67 13.69
C MET A 107 -4.77 -4.03 12.36
N GLN A 108 -4.21 -3.60 11.23
CA GLN A 108 -4.71 -3.99 9.91
C GLN A 108 -4.75 -5.51 9.75
N ARG A 109 -3.71 -6.23 10.19
CA ARG A 109 -3.67 -7.69 10.17
C ARG A 109 -4.71 -8.32 11.08
N GLU A 110 -4.84 -7.83 12.31
CA GLU A 110 -5.85 -8.33 13.25
C GLU A 110 -7.26 -8.17 12.67
N ALA A 111 -7.56 -7.00 12.10
CA ALA A 111 -8.84 -6.75 11.46
C ALA A 111 -9.10 -7.68 10.26
N MET A 112 -8.09 -8.02 9.45
CA MET A 112 -8.25 -8.99 8.36
C MET A 112 -8.72 -10.37 8.86
N GLY A 113 -8.37 -10.76 10.09
CA GLY A 113 -8.85 -12.00 10.71
C GLY A 113 -10.26 -11.92 11.28
N LEU A 114 -10.82 -10.72 11.45
CA LEU A 114 -12.16 -10.49 12.03
C LEU A 114 -13.25 -10.33 10.97
N PHE A 115 -12.88 -9.95 9.75
CA PHE A 115 -13.82 -9.67 8.67
C PHE A 115 -13.58 -10.61 7.49
N ASP A 116 -14.41 -11.63 7.33
CA ASP A 116 -14.34 -12.61 6.23
C ASP A 116 -14.41 -11.92 4.85
N GLY A 117 -15.16 -10.82 4.77
CA GLY A 117 -15.26 -9.98 3.59
C GLY A 117 -14.15 -8.94 3.42
N GLY A 118 -13.13 -8.98 4.27
CA GLY A 118 -12.04 -8.02 4.34
C GLY A 118 -11.19 -7.97 3.09
N ILE A 119 -10.84 -6.75 2.65
CA ILE A 119 -9.82 -6.48 1.63
C ILE A 119 -8.92 -5.33 2.06
N THR A 120 -7.63 -5.45 1.79
CA THR A 120 -6.63 -4.41 2.05
C THR A 120 -5.50 -4.44 1.01
N LEU A 121 -4.72 -3.36 0.94
CA LEU A 121 -3.42 -3.32 0.29
C LEU A 121 -2.30 -3.40 1.33
N VAL A 122 -1.25 -4.15 1.01
CA VAL A 122 -0.06 -4.31 1.84
C VAL A 122 1.16 -4.40 0.91
N ALA A 123 2.29 -3.80 1.27
CA ALA A 123 3.54 -4.08 0.55
C ALA A 123 3.81 -5.60 0.57
N ALA A 124 4.25 -6.19 -0.53
CA ALA A 124 4.38 -7.65 -0.68
C ALA A 124 5.29 -8.27 0.39
N GLU A 125 6.37 -7.58 0.76
CA GLU A 125 7.29 -7.96 1.85
C GLU A 125 6.64 -8.02 3.25
N ASN A 126 5.51 -7.35 3.43
CA ASN A 126 4.78 -7.25 4.69
C ASN A 126 3.62 -8.24 4.80
N VAL A 127 3.40 -9.08 3.78
CA VAL A 127 2.44 -10.20 3.85
C VAL A 127 2.93 -11.23 4.87
N LYS A 128 2.02 -11.69 5.74
CA LYS A 128 2.31 -12.66 6.81
C LYS A 128 1.37 -13.87 6.71
N PRO A 129 1.70 -15.01 7.35
CA PRO A 129 0.78 -16.14 7.45
C PRO A 129 -0.60 -15.72 7.99
N GLY A 130 -1.66 -16.35 7.47
CA GLY A 130 -3.05 -15.98 7.77
C GLY A 130 -3.60 -14.83 6.91
N MET A 131 -2.81 -14.29 5.98
CA MET A 131 -3.28 -13.40 4.92
C MET A 131 -3.35 -14.15 3.60
N LYS A 132 -4.45 -14.03 2.87
CA LYS A 132 -4.55 -14.59 1.52
C LYS A 132 -4.30 -13.51 0.48
N VAL A 133 -3.25 -13.71 -0.33
CA VAL A 133 -2.95 -12.85 -1.47
C VAL A 133 -3.85 -13.23 -2.65
N VAL A 134 -4.47 -12.23 -3.26
CA VAL A 134 -5.31 -12.38 -4.45
C VAL A 134 -4.50 -11.99 -5.68
N LYS A 135 -4.59 -12.81 -6.74
CA LYS A 135 -3.97 -12.46 -8.02
C LYS A 135 -4.61 -11.20 -8.59
N VAL A 136 -3.80 -10.38 -9.27
CA VAL A 136 -4.32 -9.24 -10.03
C VAL A 136 -4.03 -9.48 -11.50
N ASN A 137 -5.08 -9.51 -12.32
CA ASN A 137 -5.01 -9.91 -13.74
C ASN A 137 -4.28 -11.25 -13.95
N GLY A 138 -4.50 -12.21 -13.05
CA GLY A 138 -3.90 -13.55 -13.11
C GLY A 138 -2.46 -13.63 -12.58
N ARG A 139 -1.88 -12.53 -12.10
CA ARG A 139 -0.49 -12.44 -11.64
C ARG A 139 -0.38 -12.28 -10.13
N MET A 140 0.63 -12.90 -9.54
CA MET A 140 1.04 -12.65 -8.14
C MET A 140 2.08 -11.53 -8.06
N PRO A 141 2.22 -10.85 -6.90
CA PRO A 141 3.38 -9.99 -6.63
C PRO A 141 4.69 -10.75 -6.91
N GLY A 142 5.62 -10.09 -7.60
CA GLY A 142 6.91 -10.61 -8.02
C GLY A 142 6.90 -11.32 -9.39
N GLU A 143 5.74 -11.61 -9.95
CA GLU A 143 5.65 -12.18 -11.31
C GLU A 143 5.79 -11.09 -12.37
N ALA A 144 6.42 -11.44 -13.50
CA ALA A 144 6.53 -10.54 -14.64
C ALA A 144 5.14 -10.11 -15.15
N GLY A 145 4.93 -8.80 -15.25
CA GLY A 145 3.65 -8.22 -15.67
C GLY A 145 2.61 -8.09 -14.56
N TYR A 146 3.00 -8.21 -13.29
CA TYR A 146 2.14 -7.83 -12.17
C TYR A 146 1.83 -6.32 -12.25
N PRO A 147 0.56 -5.88 -12.08
CA PRO A 147 0.20 -4.50 -12.38
C PRO A 147 0.39 -3.52 -11.21
N LEU A 148 0.77 -3.99 -10.01
CA LEU A 148 0.91 -3.16 -8.81
C LEU A 148 2.36 -3.15 -8.31
N HIS A 149 3.26 -2.63 -9.15
CA HIS A 149 4.68 -2.41 -8.85
C HIS A 149 4.88 -1.01 -8.27
#